data_AF-A0A0G0J4K3-F1
#
_entry.id   AF-A0A0G0J4K3-F1
#
_cell.length_a   1.000
_cell.length_b   1.000
_cell.length_c   1.000
_cell.angle_alpha   90.00
_cell.angle_beta   90.00
_cell.angle_gamma   90.00
#
_symmetry.space_group_name_H-M   'P 1'
#
loop_
_entity.id
_entity.type
_entity.pdbx_description
1 polymer ?
#
loop_
_entity_poly.entity_id
_entity_poly.type
_entity_poly.pdbx_seq_one_letter_code
_entity_poly.pdbx_strand_id
1 'polypeptide(L)'
;MRQYGLSKQKLFGIIHRPERKEKGIAPGTTAVMKTNKTFFRAKQTTLAKAWSYPRKAPGEIWLMYKDVNSLQMGQVRKIISAWRYPGISKPGEAIPIPEDIRQALINDDEFK
;
A
#
# COMPACT_ATOMS: atom_id res chain seq x y z
N MET A 1 11.49 -1.13 1.28
CA MET A 1 10.50 -2.16 0.88
C MET A 1 11.08 -3.22 -0.07
N ARG A 2 12.38 -3.55 0.07
CA ARG A 2 13.03 -4.58 -0.78
C ARG A 2 12.45 -5.98 -0.56
N GLN A 3 11.95 -6.25 0.66
CA GLN A 3 11.27 -7.51 1.02
C GLN A 3 10.08 -7.84 0.12
N TYR A 4 9.38 -6.83 -0.42
CA TYR A 4 8.26 -7.02 -1.35
C TYR A 4 8.67 -6.86 -2.83
N GLY A 5 9.97 -6.82 -3.12
CA GLY A 5 10.48 -6.58 -4.47
C GLY A 5 10.04 -5.23 -5.05
N LEU A 6 9.87 -4.20 -4.21
CA LEU A 6 9.46 -2.85 -4.61
C LEU A 6 10.66 -1.91 -4.66
N SER A 7 10.92 -1.33 -5.85
CA SER A 7 11.96 -0.32 -6.05
C SER A 7 11.41 1.08 -5.76
N LYS A 8 12.30 2.03 -5.45
CA LYS A 8 11.94 3.44 -5.22
C LYS A 8 11.19 4.03 -6.42
N GLN A 9 11.68 3.81 -7.63
CA GLN A 9 11.06 4.30 -8.86
C GLN A 9 9.64 3.75 -9.06
N LYS A 10 9.40 2.48 -8.71
CA LYS A 10 8.06 1.89 -8.78
C LYS A 10 7.11 2.54 -7.77
N LEU A 11 7.58 2.80 -6.55
CA LEU A 11 6.79 3.52 -5.53
C LEU A 11 6.46 4.95 -5.98
N PHE A 12 7.43 5.69 -6.52
CA PHE A 12 7.18 7.03 -7.07
C PHE A 12 6.13 7.00 -8.19
N GLY A 13 6.21 6.04 -9.11
CA GLY A 13 5.22 5.89 -10.18
C GLY A 13 3.79 5.62 -9.68
N ILE A 14 3.64 4.97 -8.53
CA ILE A 14 2.34 4.75 -7.88
C ILE A 14 1.84 6.06 -7.27
N ILE A 15 2.71 6.79 -6.57
CA ILE A 15 2.35 8.07 -5.95
C ILE A 15 1.88 9.10 -6.98
N HIS A 16 2.55 9.16 -8.13
CA HIS A 16 2.28 10.20 -9.14
C HIS A 16 1.09 9.85 -10.03
N ARG A 17 0.88 8.56 -10.32
CA ARG A 17 -0.20 8.08 -11.19
C ARG A 17 -0.86 6.84 -10.60
N PRO A 18 -1.58 6.99 -9.46
CA PRO A 18 -2.32 5.90 -8.86
C PRO A 18 -3.55 5.56 -9.72
N GLU A 19 -3.99 4.32 -9.67
CA GLU A 19 -5.29 3.91 -10.25
C GLU A 19 -6.42 4.14 -9.26
N ARG A 20 -6.12 4.07 -7.96
CA ARG A 20 -7.10 4.34 -6.90
C ARG A 20 -6.44 5.06 -5.73
N LYS A 21 -7.21 5.95 -5.08
CA LYS A 21 -6.84 6.72 -3.90
C LYS A 21 -7.95 6.60 -2.86
N GLU A 22 -7.59 6.20 -1.64
CA GLU A 22 -8.52 5.95 -0.53
C GLU A 22 -7.97 6.50 0.78
N LYS A 23 -8.83 6.58 1.80
CA LYS A 23 -8.40 6.87 3.17
C LYS A 23 -7.55 5.71 3.66
N GLY A 24 -6.37 6.01 4.22
CA GLY A 24 -5.50 4.98 4.77
C GLY A 24 -6.06 4.40 6.07
N ILE A 25 -5.57 3.22 6.42
CA ILE A 25 -5.97 2.49 7.64
C ILE A 25 -5.58 3.30 8.89
N ALA A 26 -4.38 3.88 8.88
CA ALA A 26 -3.92 4.74 9.95
C ALA A 26 -4.57 6.14 9.84
N PRO A 27 -5.01 6.75 10.95
CA PRO A 27 -5.60 8.09 10.95
C PRO A 27 -4.72 9.14 10.26
N GLY A 28 -5.33 10.00 9.44
CA GLY A 28 -4.64 11.08 8.74
C GLY A 28 -3.67 10.63 7.64
N THR A 29 -3.81 9.40 7.16
CA THR A 29 -3.00 8.87 6.05
C THR A 29 -3.85 8.65 4.79
N THR A 30 -3.18 8.62 3.64
CA THR A 30 -3.78 8.32 2.35
C THR A 30 -3.18 7.02 1.81
N ALA A 31 -4.04 6.11 1.38
CA ALA A 31 -3.65 4.90 0.68
C ALA A 31 -3.84 5.09 -0.83
N VAL A 32 -2.87 4.65 -1.62
CA VAL A 32 -2.94 4.63 -3.08
C VAL A 32 -2.59 3.25 -3.61
N MET A 33 -3.23 2.88 -4.71
CA MET A 33 -3.11 1.56 -5.32
C MET A 33 -2.82 1.67 -6.81
N LYS A 34 -2.02 0.72 -7.31
CA LYS A 34 -1.86 0.47 -8.75
C LYS A 34 -1.73 -1.02 -9.06
N THR A 35 -2.38 -1.46 -10.12
CA THR A 35 -2.30 -2.84 -10.60
C THR A 35 -0.98 -3.09 -11.33
N ASN A 36 -0.30 -4.20 -11.02
CA ASN A 36 0.91 -4.61 -11.73
C ASN A 36 0.57 -5.39 -13.01
N LYS A 37 0.14 -4.66 -14.06
CA LYS A 37 -0.34 -5.22 -15.35
C LYS A 37 0.69 -6.07 -16.11
N THR A 38 1.98 -5.85 -15.87
CA THR A 38 3.07 -6.51 -16.62
C THR A 38 3.02 -8.03 -16.51
N PHE A 39 2.55 -8.57 -15.39
CA PHE A 39 2.42 -10.02 -15.24
C PHE A 39 1.13 -10.57 -15.84
N PHE A 40 0.01 -9.83 -15.72
CA PHE A 40 -1.28 -10.23 -16.28
C PHE A 40 -1.24 -10.39 -17.80
N ARG A 41 -0.45 -9.57 -18.51
CA ARG A 41 -0.33 -9.65 -19.98
C ARG A 41 0.72 -10.62 -20.50
N ALA A 42 1.77 -10.93 -19.72
CA ALA A 42 3.02 -11.42 -20.31
C ALA A 42 3.23 -12.95 -20.29
N LYS A 43 2.42 -13.75 -19.60
CA LYS A 43 2.48 -15.24 -19.67
C LYS A 43 1.40 -15.87 -18.81
N GLN A 44 0.73 -16.90 -19.31
CA GLN A 44 -0.05 -17.86 -18.51
C GLN A 44 0.91 -18.61 -17.58
N THR A 45 1.36 -17.98 -16.50
CA THR A 45 2.19 -18.58 -15.46
C THR A 45 1.31 -18.81 -14.23
N THR A 46 1.42 -20.00 -13.64
CA THR A 46 0.75 -20.37 -12.38
C THR A 46 1.06 -19.35 -11.28
N LEU A 47 0.08 -19.02 -10.43
CA LEU A 47 0.25 -18.07 -9.32
C LEU A 47 1.47 -18.37 -8.43
N ALA A 48 1.76 -19.65 -8.17
CA ALA A 48 2.91 -20.07 -7.37
C ALA A 48 4.26 -19.59 -7.96
N LYS A 49 4.49 -19.85 -9.26
CA LYS A 49 5.71 -19.45 -9.97
C LYS A 49 5.82 -17.92 -10.14
N ALA A 50 4.70 -17.22 -10.10
CA ALA A 50 4.65 -15.75 -10.15
C ALA A 50 5.27 -15.12 -8.90
N TRP A 51 4.96 -15.68 -7.73
CA TRP A 51 5.41 -15.19 -6.43
C TRP A 51 6.87 -15.57 -6.11
N SER A 52 7.44 -16.54 -6.83
CA SER A 52 8.89 -16.80 -6.83
C SER A 52 9.72 -15.60 -7.33
N TYR A 53 9.12 -14.69 -8.10
CA TYR A 53 9.76 -13.47 -8.60
C TYR A 53 9.03 -12.22 -8.10
N PRO A 54 9.25 -11.78 -6.85
CA PRO A 54 8.44 -10.76 -6.19
C PRO A 54 8.41 -9.41 -6.94
N ARG A 55 9.46 -9.06 -7.70
CA ARG A 55 9.48 -7.84 -8.53
C ARG A 55 8.43 -7.85 -9.64
N LYS A 56 8.12 -9.05 -10.15
CA LYS A 56 7.18 -9.30 -11.25
C LYS A 56 5.84 -9.83 -10.77
N ALA A 57 5.67 -10.10 -9.47
CA ALA A 57 4.44 -10.69 -8.94
C ALA A 57 3.18 -9.92 -9.38
N PRO A 58 2.13 -10.62 -9.88
CA PRO A 58 0.85 -10.02 -10.23
C PRO A 58 0.13 -9.48 -9.00
N GLY A 59 -0.94 -8.74 -9.26
CA GLY A 59 -1.81 -8.19 -8.23
C GLY A 59 -1.63 -6.68 -8.06
N GLU A 60 -2.11 -6.20 -6.93
CA GLU A 60 -2.13 -4.78 -6.58
C GLU A 60 -0.88 -4.42 -5.78
N ILE A 61 -0.37 -3.22 -6.02
CA ILE A 61 0.66 -2.61 -5.18
C ILE A 61 0.00 -1.47 -4.43
N TRP A 62 0.00 -1.59 -3.11
CA TRP A 62 -0.54 -0.62 -2.19
C TRP A 62 0.57 0.18 -1.54
N LEU A 63 0.33 1.47 -1.36
CA LEU A 63 1.25 2.39 -0.73
C LEU A 63 0.46 3.37 0.14
N MET A 64 0.86 3.50 1.40
CA MET A 64 0.30 4.45 2.33
C MET A 64 1.30 5.57 2.60
N TYR A 65 0.82 6.81 2.57
CA TYR A 65 1.62 7.98 2.87
C TYR A 65 0.85 9.00 3.71
N LYS A 66 1.60 9.92 4.30
CA LYS A 66 1.07 11.12 4.94
C LYS A 66 1.80 12.33 4.36
N ASP A 67 1.03 13.36 4.02
CA ASP A 67 1.61 14.65 3.66
C ASP A 67 1.95 15.39 4.97
N VAL A 68 3.19 15.85 5.10
CA VAL A 68 3.72 16.54 6.27
C VAL A 68 4.36 17.85 5.83
N ASN A 69 4.12 18.93 6.57
CA ASN A 69 4.80 20.19 6.30
C ASN A 69 6.15 20.18 7.02
N SER A 70 7.23 20.29 6.25
CA SER A 70 8.59 20.47 6.72
C SER A 70 8.97 21.93 6.60
N LEU A 71 9.57 22.48 7.66
CA LEU A 71 10.04 23.87 7.69
C LEU A 71 11.10 24.16 6.61
N GLN A 72 11.87 23.15 6.20
CA GLN A 72 12.97 23.31 5.23
C GLN A 72 12.58 22.97 3.79
N MET A 73 11.63 22.05 3.60
CA MET A 73 11.31 21.47 2.28
C MET A 73 9.85 21.71 1.85
N GLY A 74 9.08 22.49 2.62
CA GLY A 74 7.66 22.69 2.36
C GLY A 74 6.86 21.41 2.58
N GLN A 75 5.82 21.18 1.77
CA GLN A 75 5.00 19.98 1.88
C GLN A 75 5.75 18.75 1.34
N VAL A 76 6.05 17.81 2.22
CA VAL A 76 6.77 16.56 1.91
C VAL A 76 5.83 15.37 2.11
N ARG A 77 5.89 14.40 1.20
CA ARG A 77 5.13 13.16 1.31
C ARG A 77 5.96 12.08 2.01
N LYS A 78 5.59 11.74 3.24
CA LYS A 78 6.22 10.66 4.00
C LYS A 78 5.52 9.34 3.71
N ILE A 79 6.22 8.42 3.06
CA ILE A 79 5.72 7.05 2.82
C ILE A 79 5.83 6.28 4.14
N ILE A 80 4.73 5.68 4.57
CA ILE A 80 4.63 4.91 5.82
C ILE A 80 4.89 3.44 5.51
N SER A 81 4.19 2.90 4.50
CA SER A 81 4.18 1.48 4.20
C SER A 81 3.83 1.23 2.73
N ALA A 82 4.30 0.11 2.20
CA ALA A 82 3.88 -0.38 0.90
C ALA A 82 4.05 -1.88 0.83
N TRP A 83 3.08 -2.55 0.20
CA TRP A 83 3.01 -4.00 0.11
C TRP A 83 2.37 -4.42 -1.20
N ARG A 84 2.45 -5.72 -1.49
CA ARG A 84 1.76 -6.35 -2.63
C ARG A 84 0.58 -7.14 -2.11
N TYR A 85 -0.56 -6.99 -2.78
CA TYR A 85 -1.75 -7.79 -2.52
C TYR A 85 -1.98 -8.72 -3.72
N PRO A 86 -2.08 -10.05 -3.52
CA PRO A 86 -2.16 -11.03 -4.62
C PRO A 86 -3.46 -10.96 -5.43
N GLY A 87 -4.53 -10.43 -4.84
CA GLY A 87 -5.85 -10.35 -5.45
C GLY A 87 -6.23 -8.96 -5.92
N ILE A 88 -7.53 -8.78 -6.12
CA ILE A 88 -8.18 -7.50 -6.37
C ILE A 88 -8.94 -7.14 -5.09
N SER A 89 -8.69 -5.96 -4.53
CA SER A 89 -9.38 -5.53 -3.31
C SER A 89 -10.66 -4.78 -3.66
N LYS A 90 -11.71 -4.99 -2.86
CA LYS A 90 -13.00 -4.35 -3.08
C LYS A 90 -12.91 -2.86 -2.72
N PRO A 91 -13.40 -1.94 -3.57
CA PRO A 91 -13.45 -0.51 -3.25
C PRO A 91 -14.33 -0.23 -2.03
N GLY A 92 -13.82 0.58 -1.09
CA GLY A 92 -14.60 1.07 0.05
C GLY A 92 -14.93 0.06 1.15
N GLU A 93 -14.47 -1.20 1.03
CA GLU A 93 -14.62 -2.18 2.11
C GLU A 93 -13.60 -1.87 3.21
N ALA A 94 -14.10 -1.51 4.40
CA ALA A 94 -13.25 -1.38 5.57
C ALA A 94 -12.63 -2.75 5.89
N ILE A 95 -11.31 -2.78 6.06
CA ILE A 95 -10.63 -4.01 6.45
C ILE A 95 -11.17 -4.40 7.83
N PRO A 96 -11.71 -5.62 8.00
CA PRO A 96 -12.19 -6.06 9.29
C PRO A 96 -11.03 -6.05 10.28
N ILE A 97 -11.08 -5.15 11.26
CA ILE A 97 -10.13 -5.12 12.36
C ILE A 97 -10.68 -6.08 13.43
N PRO A 98 -9.93 -7.10 13.83
CA PRO A 98 -10.29 -7.95 14.97
C PRO A 98 -10.64 -7.12 16.21
N GLU A 99 -11.63 -7.58 16.96
CA GLU A 99 -12.23 -6.81 18.07
C GLU A 99 -11.22 -6.52 19.19
N ASP A 100 -10.32 -7.46 19.46
CA ASP A 100 -9.22 -7.35 20.41
C ASP A 100 -8.28 -6.17 20.05
N ILE A 101 -7.92 -6.04 18.77
CA ILE A 101 -7.10 -4.92 18.29
C ILE A 101 -7.88 -3.61 18.37
N ARG A 102 -9.18 -3.64 18.06
CA ARG A 102 -10.05 -2.46 18.16
C ARG A 102 -10.13 -1.96 19.60
N GLN A 103 -10.30 -2.86 20.57
CA GLN A 103 -10.34 -2.53 21.99
C GLN A 103 -9.01 -1.97 22.49
N ALA A 104 -7.88 -2.56 22.08
CA ALA A 104 -6.57 -2.02 22.41
C ALA A 104 -6.39 -0.57 21.91
N LEU A 105 -6.80 -0.25 20.68
CA LEU A 105 -6.70 1.10 20.12
C LEU A 105 -7.60 2.13 20.81
N ILE A 106 -8.74 1.70 21.35
CA ILE A 106 -9.65 2.56 22.12
C ILE A 106 -9.07 2.85 23.51
N ASN A 107 -8.39 1.87 24.10
CA ASN A 107 -7.83 1.98 25.44
C ASN A 107 -6.46 2.68 25.47
N ASP A 108 -5.68 2.63 24.38
CA ASP A 108 -4.35 3.28 24.25
C ASP A 108 -4.39 4.82 24.16
N ASP A 109 -5.56 5.46 24.31
CA ASP A 109 -5.68 6.91 24.45
C ASP A 109 -5.06 7.45 25.77
N GLU A 110 -4.45 6.58 26.60
CA GLU A 110 -3.62 6.93 27.76
C GLU A 110 -2.26 7.58 27.42
N PHE A 111 -1.83 7.59 26.16
CA PHE A 111 -0.58 8.26 25.72
C PHE A 111 -0.81 9.61 25.01
N LYS A 112 -1.88 10.34 25.36
CA LYS A 112 -2.07 11.74 24.97
C LYS A 112 -1.59 12.72 26.02
#